data_AF-A0A7V9B9A0-F1
#
_entry.id   AF-A0A7V9B9A0-F1
#
_cell.length_a   1.000
_cell.length_b   1.000
_cell.length_c   1.000
_cell.angle_alpha   90.00
_cell.angle_beta   90.00
_cell.angle_gamma   90.00
#
_symmetry.space_group_name_H-M   'P 1'
#
loop_
_entity.id
_entity.type
_entity.pdbx_description
1 polymer ?
#
loop_
_entity_poly.entity_id
_entity_poly.type
_entity_poly.pdbx_seq_one_letter_code
_entity_poly.pdbx_strand_id
1 'polypeptide(L)' 'MSNHVSWMLELDVNDGREDEMKNLMEEMATATKANEPNTLCYEWHFSPDGKHCHL' A
#
# COMPACT_ATOMS: atom_id res chain seq x y z
N MET A 1 -5.42 7.59 25.12
CA MET A 1 -4.91 6.70 24.05
C MET A 1 -5.83 6.83 22.86
N SER A 2 -5.31 6.92 21.65
CA SER A 2 -6.14 6.89 20.43
C SER A 2 -6.73 5.49 20.28
N ASN A 3 -8.00 5.39 19.89
CA ASN A 3 -8.64 4.11 19.55
C ASN A 3 -8.30 3.64 18.13
N HIS A 4 -7.50 4.43 17.41
CA HIS A 4 -7.07 4.16 16.04
C HIS A 4 -5.55 4.08 15.99
N VAL A 5 -5.07 3.10 15.23
CA VAL A 5 -3.66 2.95 14.85
C VAL A 5 -3.54 3.24 13.35
N SER A 6 -2.44 3.84 12.95
CA SER A 6 -2.07 4.03 11.55
C SER A 6 -0.68 3.49 11.31
N TRP A 7 -0.46 3.04 10.08
CA TRP A 7 0.84 2.65 9.57
C TRP A 7 1.18 3.63 8.45
N MET A 8 2.44 4.01 8.36
CA MET A 8 2.97 4.84 7.29
C MET A 8 4.28 4.19 6.87
N LEU A 9 4.29 3.59 5.68
CA LEU A 9 5.41 2.82 5.16
C LEU A 9 5.93 3.46 3.88
N GLU A 10 7.23 3.34 3.68
CA GLU A 10 7.90 3.64 2.43
C GLU A 10 8.71 2.39 2.07
N LEU A 11 8.55 1.94 0.83
CA LEU A 11 9.12 0.69 0.32
C LEU A 11 9.91 1.00 -0.95
N ASP A 12 11.17 0.56 -0.98
CA ASP A 12 11.97 0.60 -2.20
C ASP A 12 11.47 -0.45 -3.20
N VAL A 13 11.27 0.00 -4.44
CA VAL A 13 10.89 -0.86 -5.55
C VAL A 13 12.16 -1.37 -6.22
N ASN A 14 12.24 -2.69 -6.39
CA ASN A 14 13.34 -3.28 -7.13
C ASN A 14 13.25 -2.88 -8.61
N ASP A 15 14.38 -2.50 -9.20
CA ASP A 15 14.48 -2.10 -10.60
C ASP A 15 13.78 -3.10 -11.53
N GLY A 16 12.87 -2.61 -12.39
CA GLY A 16 12.16 -3.42 -13.38
C GLY A 16 11.00 -4.25 -12.82
N ARG A 17 10.60 -4.05 -11.56
CA ARG A 17 9.47 -4.74 -10.91
C ARG A 17 8.32 -3.80 -10.54
N GLU A 18 8.25 -2.62 -11.15
CA GLU A 18 7.26 -1.59 -10.86
C GLU A 18 5.84 -2.08 -11.13
N ASP A 19 5.61 -2.77 -12.26
CA ASP A 19 4.31 -3.35 -12.61
C ASP A 19 3.88 -4.46 -11.64
N GLU A 20 4.83 -5.31 -11.21
CA GLU A 20 4.54 -6.36 -10.23
C GLU A 20 4.18 -5.77 -8.87
N MET A 21 4.92 -4.74 -8.44
CA MET A 21 4.62 -4.03 -7.20
C MET A 21 3.25 -3.35 -7.28
N LYS A 22 2.90 -2.73 -8.41
CA LYS A 22 1.60 -2.12 -8.62
C LYS A 22 0.46 -3.15 -8.51
N ASN A 23 0.60 -4.27 -9.19
CA ASN A 23 -0.39 -5.36 -9.13
C ASN A 23 -0.54 -5.90 -7.70
N LEU A 24 0.57 -6.05 -6.96
CA LEU A 24 0.54 -6.46 -5.56
C LEU A 24 -0.23 -5.47 -4.69
N MET A 25 0.00 -4.16 -4.85
CA MET A 25 -0.70 -3.15 -4.05
C MET A 25 -2.20 -3.07 -4.36
N GLU A 26 -2.59 -3.28 -5.62
CA GLU A 26 -4.00 -3.41 -6.01
C GLU A 26 -4.67 -4.65 -5.39
N GLU A 27 -3.97 -5.79 -5.37
CA GLU A 27 -4.43 -7.02 -4.72
C GLU A 27 -4.59 -6.80 -3.21
N MET A 28 -3.58 -6.22 -2.55
CA MET A 28 -3.60 -5.93 -1.11
C MET A 28 -4.78 -5.01 -0.74
N ALA A 29 -4.98 -3.92 -1.48
CA ALA A 29 -6.11 -3.01 -1.25
C ALA A 29 -7.46 -3.71 -1.41
N THR A 30 -7.59 -4.58 -2.42
CA THR A 30 -8.80 -5.38 -2.65
C THR A 30 -9.03 -6.37 -1.52
N ALA A 31 -7.99 -7.08 -1.08
CA ALA A 31 -8.05 -8.07 -0.01
C ALA A 31 -8.39 -7.41 1.33
N THR A 32 -7.75 -6.30 1.69
CA THR A 32 -8.04 -5.55 2.91
C THR A 32 -9.50 -5.08 2.92
N LYS A 33 -10.00 -4.52 1.80
CA LYS A 33 -11.40 -4.11 1.69
C LYS A 33 -12.38 -5.28 1.88
N ALA A 34 -12.04 -6.46 1.38
CA ALA A 34 -12.91 -7.64 1.45
C ALA A 34 -12.85 -8.34 2.81
N ASN A 35 -11.69 -8.38 3.46
CA ASN A 35 -11.40 -9.28 4.56
C ASN A 35 -11.17 -8.58 5.91
N GLU A 36 -10.92 -7.27 5.91
CA GLU A 36 -10.62 -6.49 7.12
C GLU A 36 -11.70 -5.42 7.37
N PRO A 37 -12.88 -5.79 7.88
CA PRO A 37 -14.03 -4.89 7.99
C PRO A 37 -13.84 -3.70 8.94
N ASN A 38 -12.79 -3.72 9.77
CA ASN A 38 -12.45 -2.64 10.70
C ASN A 38 -11.38 -1.68 10.15
N THR A 39 -10.82 -1.97 8.96
CA THR A 39 -9.87 -1.07 8.33
C THR A 39 -10.60 0.15 7.80
N LEU A 40 -10.24 1.31 8.36
CA LEU A 40 -10.91 2.57 8.05
C LEU A 40 -10.40 3.19 6.75
N CYS A 41 -9.12 3.00 6.46
CA CYS A 41 -8.46 3.52 5.28
C CYS A 41 -7.28 2.60 4.91
N TYR A 42 -7.10 2.38 3.61
CA TYR A 42 -5.92 1.76 3.03
C TYR A 42 -5.65 2.47 1.71
N GLU A 43 -4.60 3.26 1.68
CA GLU A 43 -4.21 4.06 0.53
C GLU A 43 -2.76 3.75 0.21
N TRP A 44 -2.41 3.80 -1.07
CA TRP A 44 -1.04 3.65 -1.51
C TRP A 44 -0.79 4.51 -2.75
N HIS A 45 0.45 4.92 -2.95
CA HIS A 45 0.87 5.61 -4.15
C HIS A 45 2.35 5.34 -4.46
N PHE A 46 2.74 5.51 -5.71
CA PHE A 46 4.15 5.56 -6.08
C PHE A 46 4.68 6.99 -6.01
N SER A 47 5.99 7.12 -5.77
CA SER A 47 6.73 8.34 -6.08
C SER A 47 6.66 8.62 -7.59
N PRO A 48 6.85 9.88 -8.03
CA PRO A 48 6.77 10.23 -9.45
C PRO A 48 7.77 9.48 -10.34
N ASP A 49 8.89 9.03 -9.79
CA ASP A 49 9.92 8.24 -10.47
C ASP A 49 9.70 6.72 -10.38
N GLY A 50 8.64 6.27 -9.70
CA GLY A 50 8.27 4.85 -9.56
C GLY A 50 9.17 4.04 -8.62
N LYS A 51 10.16 4.67 -7.98
CA LYS A 51 11.17 3.95 -7.17
C LYS A 51 10.73 3.64 -5.75
N HIS A 52 9.74 4.37 -5.26
CA HIS A 52 9.22 4.20 -3.91
C HIS A 52 7.71 4.00 -3.95
N CYS A 53 7.24 3.03 -3.19
CA CYS A 53 5.82 2.86 -2.87
C CYS A 53 5.57 3.33 -1.45
N HIS A 54 4.59 4.22 -1.28
CA HIS A 54 4.14 4.69 0.02
C HIS A 54 2.77 4.09 0.32
N LEU A 55 2.60 3.68 1.58
CA LEU A 55 1.36 3.15 2.15
C LEU A 55 1.04 3.93 3.44
#